data_AF-A0A1G3UHW2-F1
#
_entry.id   AF-A0A1G3UHW2-F1
#
_cell.length_a   1.000
_cell.length_b   1.000
_cell.length_c   1.000
_cell.angle_alpha   90.00
_cell.angle_beta   90.00
_cell.angle_gamma   90.00
#
_symmetry.space_group_name_H-M   'P 1'
#
loop_
_entity.id
_entity.type
_entity.pdbx_description
1 polymer ?
#
loop_
_entity_poly.entity_id
_entity_poly.type
_entity_poly.pdbx_seq_one_letter_code
_entity_poly.pdbx_strand_id
1 'polypeptide(L)'
;MAHDQIFTLRDDAGVELKIIPIALNLDKEIYLLHIFESDDSAKKKFIRNELALIGNQILTSTFSDTVHLMEELNLFDIGNHQNKYLDITEYQSTKNLKLKHNGDENIFISKSEAKAMYKIFNLAFLGYSVAAVLEKEFRFTPQLLAKTLHDNQLLLR
;
A
#
# COMPACT_ATOMS: atom_id res chain seq x y z
N MET A 1 -15.12 -3.55 -9.71
CA MET A 1 -16.03 -4.03 -8.65
C MET A 1 -15.30 -5.11 -7.84
N ALA A 2 -14.57 -4.68 -6.80
CA ALA A 2 -13.96 -5.49 -5.73
C ALA A 2 -13.39 -4.58 -4.60
N HIS A 3 -13.80 -3.32 -4.50
CA HIS A 3 -13.22 -2.31 -3.59
C HIS A 3 -14.18 -1.86 -2.48
N ASP A 4 -15.40 -2.43 -2.41
CA ASP A 4 -16.40 -2.07 -1.39
C ASP A 4 -16.53 -3.11 -0.26
N GLN A 5 -15.70 -4.16 -0.25
CA GLN A 5 -15.77 -5.20 0.78
C GLN A 5 -14.79 -4.88 1.91
N ILE A 6 -15.33 -4.27 2.96
CA ILE A 6 -14.70 -4.33 4.29
C ILE A 6 -14.83 -5.79 4.75
N PHE A 7 -13.71 -6.50 4.85
CA PHE A 7 -13.71 -7.84 5.42
C PHE A 7 -13.73 -7.72 6.94
N THR A 8 -14.54 -8.53 7.61
CA THR A 8 -14.56 -8.61 9.07
C THR A 8 -14.07 -9.96 9.54
N LEU A 9 -13.29 -9.96 10.62
CA LEU A 9 -12.90 -11.17 11.34
C LEU A 9 -13.01 -10.92 12.85
N ARG A 10 -13.12 -11.98 13.64
CA ARG A 10 -13.06 -11.88 15.10
C ARG A 10 -11.74 -12.43 15.60
N ASP A 11 -11.09 -11.70 16.50
CA ASP A 11 -9.92 -12.22 17.20
C ASP A 11 -10.32 -13.22 18.30
N ASP A 12 -9.33 -13.84 18.93
CA ASP A 12 -9.52 -14.83 19.99
C ASP A 12 -10.23 -14.26 21.24
N ALA A 13 -10.22 -12.94 21.41
CA ALA A 13 -10.94 -12.23 22.47
C ALA A 13 -12.37 -11.84 22.06
N GLY A 14 -12.81 -12.18 20.85
CA GLY A 14 -14.13 -11.88 20.31
C GLY A 14 -14.29 -10.46 19.77
N VAL A 15 -13.20 -9.70 19.63
CA VAL A 15 -13.20 -8.34 19.07
C VAL A 15 -13.36 -8.41 17.56
N GLU A 16 -14.28 -7.62 17.00
CA GLU A 16 -14.44 -7.50 15.56
C GLU A 16 -13.36 -6.58 14.96
N LEU A 17 -12.56 -7.16 14.06
CA LEU A 17 -11.54 -6.50 13.29
C LEU A 17 -12.03 -6.28 11.86
N LYS A 18 -11.83 -5.08 11.35
CA LYS A 18 -12.10 -4.67 9.97
C LYS A 18 -10.80 -4.64 9.19
N ILE A 19 -10.82 -5.19 7.99
CA ILE A 19 -9.67 -5.20 7.09
C ILE A 19 -10.02 -4.40 5.85
N ILE A 20 -9.13 -3.49 5.46
CA ILE A 20 -9.26 -2.71 4.25
C ILE A 20 -7.93 -2.69 3.48
N PRO A 21 -7.93 -2.98 2.17
CA PRO A 21 -6.73 -2.85 1.34
C PRO A 21 -6.49 -1.37 0.97
N ILE A 22 -5.28 -0.90 1.21
CA ILE A 22 -4.76 0.40 0.80
C ILE A 22 -3.72 0.16 -0.28
N ALA A 23 -3.87 0.80 -1.45
CA ALA A 23 -2.90 0.61 -2.51
C ALA A 23 -1.58 1.33 -2.22
N LEU A 24 -0.46 0.61 -2.27
CA LEU A 24 0.89 1.17 -2.22
C LEU A 24 1.45 1.37 -3.64
N ASN A 25 1.18 0.41 -4.53
CA ASN A 25 1.47 0.50 -5.96
C ASN A 25 0.44 -0.35 -6.72
N LEU A 26 -0.51 0.31 -7.37
CA LEU A 26 -1.61 -0.36 -8.07
C LEU A 26 -1.17 -1.16 -9.29
N ASP A 27 -0.25 -0.60 -10.09
CA ASP A 27 0.21 -1.22 -11.33
C ASP A 27 0.96 -2.54 -11.08
N LYS A 28 1.51 -2.69 -9.87
CA LYS A 28 2.25 -3.88 -9.41
C LYS A 28 1.47 -4.72 -8.39
N GLU A 29 0.19 -4.40 -8.19
CA GLU A 29 -0.70 -5.10 -7.25
C GLU A 29 -0.13 -5.19 -5.82
N ILE A 30 0.53 -4.12 -5.36
CA ILE A 30 1.08 -4.03 -4.02
C ILE A 30 0.12 -3.24 -3.13
N TYR A 31 -0.38 -3.91 -2.09
CA TYR A 31 -1.34 -3.36 -1.16
C TYR A 31 -0.84 -3.48 0.28
N LEU A 32 -1.34 -2.59 1.13
CA LEU A 32 -1.25 -2.63 2.58
C LEU A 32 -2.63 -3.01 3.11
N LEU A 33 -2.74 -4.15 3.78
CA LEU A 33 -3.95 -4.55 4.49
C LEU A 33 -3.98 -3.85 5.83
N HIS A 34 -4.81 -2.83 5.92
CA HIS A 34 -5.08 -2.06 7.11
C HIS A 34 -6.08 -2.80 7.99
N ILE A 35 -5.64 -3.27 9.15
CA ILE A 35 -6.47 -4.05 10.08
C ILE A 35 -6.70 -3.22 11.34
N PHE A 36 -7.96 -2.90 11.62
CA PHE A 36 -8.32 -2.06 12.75
C PHE A 36 -9.59 -2.53 13.46
N GLU A 37 -9.68 -2.22 14.75
CA GLU A 37 -10.93 -2.31 15.51
C GLU A 37 -11.60 -0.93 15.54
N SER A 38 -12.94 -0.92 15.57
CA SER A 38 -13.72 0.31 15.76
C SER A 38 -14.33 0.30 17.16
N ASP A 39 -14.05 1.33 17.95
CA ASP A 39 -14.75 1.61 19.19
C ASP A 39 -15.81 2.69 18.91
N ASP A 40 -17.04 2.24 18.70
CA ASP A 40 -18.17 3.12 18.39
C ASP A 40 -18.56 4.01 19.58
N SER A 41 -18.24 3.60 20.81
CA SER A 41 -18.52 4.38 22.03
C SER A 41 -17.59 5.58 22.15
N ALA A 42 -16.31 5.39 21.86
CA ALA A 42 -15.31 6.45 21.86
C ALA A 42 -15.19 7.17 20.50
N LYS A 43 -15.90 6.70 19.46
CA LYS A 43 -15.73 7.09 18.06
C LYS A 43 -14.27 7.03 17.61
N LYS A 44 -13.54 6.04 18.13
CA LYS A 44 -12.13 5.81 17.84
C LYS A 44 -11.98 4.54 17.03
N LYS A 45 -10.86 4.46 16.33
CA LYS A 45 -10.44 3.27 15.64
C LYS A 45 -9.00 3.02 16.03
N PHE A 46 -8.66 1.78 16.30
CA PHE A 46 -7.31 1.39 16.73
C PHE A 46 -6.73 0.44 15.70
N ILE A 47 -5.55 0.79 15.18
CA ILE A 47 -4.80 -0.07 14.27
C ILE A 47 -4.34 -1.29 15.07
N ARG A 48 -4.72 -2.48 14.61
CA ARG A 48 -4.35 -3.75 15.23
C ARG A 48 -3.27 -4.46 14.43
N ASN A 49 -3.20 -4.22 13.12
CA ASN A 49 -2.12 -4.71 12.29
C ASN A 49 -2.06 -3.98 10.93
N GLU A 50 -0.91 -4.11 10.26
CA GLU A 50 -0.69 -3.71 8.88
C GLU A 50 0.07 -4.84 8.20
N LEU A 51 -0.42 -5.36 7.07
CA LEU A 51 0.24 -6.45 6.34
C LEU A 51 0.46 -6.05 4.88
N ALA A 52 1.63 -6.36 4.32
CA ALA A 52 1.89 -6.17 2.90
C ALA A 52 1.34 -7.37 2.11
N LEU A 53 0.56 -7.07 1.07
CA LEU A 53 -0.02 -8.02 0.12
C LEU A 53 0.53 -7.73 -1.28
N ILE A 54 0.92 -8.76 -2.00
CA ILE A 54 1.50 -8.68 -3.36
C ILE A 54 0.75 -9.65 -4.25
N GLY A 55 -0.04 -9.12 -5.19
CA GLY A 55 -1.04 -9.90 -5.91
C GLY A 55 -1.96 -10.61 -4.89
N ASN A 56 -1.88 -11.94 -4.84
CA ASN A 56 -2.66 -12.77 -3.91
C ASN A 56 -1.85 -13.34 -2.73
N GLN A 57 -0.60 -12.92 -2.53
CA GLN A 57 0.28 -13.41 -1.48
C GLN A 57 0.48 -12.38 -0.37
N ILE A 58 0.22 -12.76 0.88
CA ILE A 58 0.63 -11.98 2.05
C ILE A 58 2.15 -12.13 2.22
N LEU A 59 2.87 -11.00 2.15
CA LEU A 59 4.32 -10.94 2.24
C LEU A 59 4.81 -10.82 3.70
N THR A 60 4.08 -10.10 4.55
CA THR A 60 4.45 -9.87 5.95
C THR A 60 3.40 -10.44 6.90
N SER A 61 3.82 -10.90 8.07
CA SER A 61 2.94 -11.56 9.06
C SER A 61 2.54 -10.69 10.23
N THR A 62 3.28 -9.61 10.49
CA THR A 62 3.07 -8.73 11.66
C THR A 62 3.31 -7.27 11.29
N PHE A 63 2.81 -6.35 12.13
CA PHE A 63 3.07 -4.93 11.97
C PHE A 63 4.57 -4.62 11.96
N SER A 64 5.35 -5.27 12.83
CA SER A 64 6.81 -5.11 12.86
C SER A 64 7.48 -5.60 11.58
N ASP A 65 6.99 -6.70 10.99
CA ASP A 65 7.48 -7.20 9.70
C ASP A 65 7.22 -6.18 8.59
N THR A 66 6.04 -5.58 8.58
CA THR A 66 5.65 -4.54 7.63
C THR A 66 6.48 -3.28 7.79
N VAL A 67 6.70 -2.81 9.03
CA VAL A 67 7.60 -1.66 9.29
C VAL A 67 9.00 -1.96 8.76
N HIS A 68 9.53 -3.17 8.96
CA HIS A 68 10.84 -3.56 8.44
C HIS A 68 10.89 -3.50 6.90
N LEU A 69 9.87 -4.03 6.20
CA LEU A 69 9.75 -3.87 4.75
C LEU A 69 9.72 -2.40 4.32
N MET A 70 8.96 -1.56 5.03
CA MET A 70 8.85 -0.14 4.73
C MET A 70 10.19 0.59 4.91
N GLU A 71 10.96 0.25 5.94
CA GLU A 71 12.31 0.78 6.13
C GLU A 71 13.29 0.28 5.05
N GLU A 72 13.21 -0.97 4.60
CA GLU A 72 14.00 -1.45 3.46
C GLU A 72 13.71 -0.64 2.18
N LEU A 73 12.44 -0.31 1.91
CA LEU A 73 12.05 0.56 0.80
C LEU A 73 12.62 1.97 0.96
N ASN A 74 12.56 2.54 2.17
CA ASN A 74 13.07 3.87 2.49
C ASN A 74 14.60 3.96 2.30
N LEU A 75 15.31 2.89 2.68
CA LEU A 75 16.76 2.80 2.62
C LEU A 75 17.31 2.49 1.23
N PHE A 76 16.46 2.22 0.22
CA PHE A 76 16.73 1.93 -1.22
C PHE A 76 18.20 1.73 -1.69
N ASP A 77 19.09 2.71 -1.52
CA ASP A 77 20.48 2.69 -1.97
C ASP A 77 21.53 2.24 -0.94
N ILE A 78 21.14 2.15 0.34
CA ILE A 78 21.97 1.86 1.52
C ILE A 78 21.74 0.43 2.02
N GLY A 79 20.71 -0.25 1.51
CA GLY A 79 20.44 -1.65 1.83
C GLY A 79 21.65 -2.55 1.52
N ASN A 80 21.75 -3.65 2.27
CA ASN A 80 22.81 -4.64 2.05
C ASN A 80 22.16 -6.01 1.74
N HIS A 81 22.98 -7.02 1.48
CA HIS A 81 22.52 -8.39 1.17
C HIS A 81 21.72 -9.06 2.29
N GLN A 82 21.58 -8.42 3.47
CA GLN A 82 20.83 -8.92 4.62
C GLN A 82 19.37 -8.48 4.61
N ASN A 83 18.95 -7.64 3.66
CA ASN A 83 17.55 -7.28 3.48
C ASN A 83 16.68 -8.54 3.37
N LYS A 84 15.62 -8.59 4.18
CA LYS A 84 14.70 -9.73 4.29
C LYS A 84 13.72 -9.77 3.11
N TYR A 85 13.27 -8.63 2.61
CA TYR A 85 12.19 -8.57 1.61
C TYR A 85 12.62 -8.07 0.23
N LEU A 86 13.76 -7.39 0.13
CA LEU A 86 14.21 -6.74 -1.09
C LEU A 86 15.64 -7.14 -1.45
N ASP A 87 15.90 -7.43 -2.72
CA ASP A 87 17.26 -7.53 -3.28
C ASP A 87 17.60 -6.27 -4.06
N ILE A 88 18.82 -5.76 -3.90
CA ILE A 88 19.31 -4.68 -4.76
C ILE A 88 19.80 -5.30 -6.07
N THR A 89 19.20 -4.85 -7.16
CA THR A 89 19.54 -5.27 -8.53
C THR A 89 19.95 -4.06 -9.35
N GLU A 90 20.92 -4.23 -10.24
CA GLU A 90 21.40 -3.15 -11.10
C GLU A 90 21.27 -3.56 -12.56
N TYR A 91 20.62 -2.71 -13.35
CA TYR A 91 20.51 -2.88 -14.80
C TYR A 91 20.90 -1.58 -15.49
N GLN A 92 21.88 -1.63 -16.40
CA GLN A 92 22.38 -0.46 -17.13
C GLN A 92 22.68 0.74 -16.21
N SER A 93 23.41 0.50 -15.11
CA SER A 93 23.75 1.51 -14.10
C SER A 93 22.57 2.13 -13.35
N THR A 94 21.38 1.54 -13.46
CA THR A 94 20.19 1.92 -12.70
C THR A 94 19.90 0.87 -11.64
N LYS A 95 19.93 1.28 -10.37
CA LYS A 95 19.57 0.44 -9.23
C LYS A 95 18.05 0.34 -9.07
N ASN A 96 17.57 -0.88 -8.89
CA ASN A 96 16.19 -1.22 -8.60
C ASN A 96 16.14 -2.21 -7.45
N LEU A 97 15.10 -2.13 -6.63
CA LEU A 97 14.81 -3.16 -5.65
C LEU A 97 13.99 -4.26 -6.33
N LYS A 98 14.42 -5.50 -6.20
CA LYS A 98 13.65 -6.68 -6.60
C LYS A 98 12.96 -7.23 -5.37
N LEU A 99 11.66 -7.43 -5.44
CA LEU A 99 10.90 -8.03 -4.35
C LEU A 99 11.20 -9.53 -4.20
N LYS A 100 11.44 -9.97 -2.96
CA LYS A 100 11.51 -11.39 -2.58
C LYS A 100 10.12 -11.87 -2.24
N HIS A 101 9.52 -12.64 -3.14
CA HIS A 101 8.20 -13.24 -2.93
C HIS A 101 8.17 -14.64 -3.56
N ASN A 102 7.10 -15.40 -3.31
CA ASN A 102 7.01 -16.80 -3.74
C ASN A 102 6.31 -16.96 -5.11
N GLY A 103 6.03 -15.86 -5.81
CA GLY A 103 5.47 -15.89 -7.16
C GLY A 103 6.54 -16.00 -8.24
N ASP A 104 6.11 -16.40 -9.43
CA ASP A 104 7.00 -16.69 -10.56
C ASP A 104 7.53 -15.43 -11.27
N GLU A 105 6.89 -14.28 -11.05
CA GLU A 105 7.21 -13.03 -11.74
C GLU A 105 8.19 -12.16 -10.93
N ASN A 106 9.18 -11.58 -11.61
CA ASN A 106 10.08 -10.63 -10.98
C ASN A 106 9.40 -9.26 -10.86
N ILE A 107 9.17 -8.81 -9.63
CA ILE A 107 8.64 -7.48 -9.36
C ILE A 107 9.81 -6.56 -9.01
N PHE A 108 10.10 -5.62 -9.91
CA PHE A 108 11.10 -4.58 -9.67
C PHE A 108 10.43 -3.31 -9.18
N ILE A 109 11.06 -2.60 -8.25
CA ILE A 109 10.59 -1.38 -7.63
C ILE A 109 11.70 -0.34 -7.84
N SER A 110 11.36 0.73 -8.55
CA SER A 110 12.24 1.88 -8.76
C SER A 110 12.32 2.75 -7.50
N LYS A 111 13.30 3.65 -7.46
CA LYS A 111 13.52 4.54 -6.30
C LYS A 111 12.33 5.45 -6.01
N SER A 112 11.67 5.96 -7.05
CA SER A 112 10.49 6.80 -6.91
C SER A 112 9.31 6.00 -6.35
N GLU A 113 9.12 4.78 -6.83
CA GLU A 113 8.06 3.90 -6.33
C GLU A 113 8.27 3.54 -4.86
N ALA A 114 9.49 3.15 -4.47
CA ALA A 114 9.80 2.83 -3.07
C ALA A 114 9.50 4.02 -2.14
N LYS A 115 9.91 5.23 -2.53
CA LYS A 115 9.60 6.46 -1.78
C LYS A 115 8.10 6.77 -1.72
N ALA A 116 7.38 6.55 -2.82
CA ALA A 116 5.93 6.76 -2.86
C ALA A 116 5.21 5.78 -1.93
N MET A 117 5.55 4.48 -2.01
CA MET A 117 5.01 3.43 -1.15
C MET A 117 5.26 3.73 0.34
N TYR A 118 6.50 4.09 0.70
CA TYR A 118 6.84 4.46 2.08
C TYR A 118 6.06 5.68 2.57
N LYS A 119 5.89 6.70 1.70
CA LYS A 119 5.11 7.89 2.02
C LYS A 119 3.63 7.55 2.23
N ILE A 120 3.05 6.71 1.37
CA ILE A 120 1.67 6.25 1.48
C ILE A 120 1.46 5.49 2.81
N PHE A 121 2.37 4.56 3.14
CA PHE A 121 2.34 3.84 4.42
C PHE A 121 2.31 4.80 5.62
N ASN A 122 3.23 5.78 5.65
CA ASN A 122 3.25 6.77 6.73
C ASN A 122 1.97 7.61 6.79
N LEU A 123 1.40 7.99 5.63
CA LEU A 123 0.15 8.73 5.59
C LEU A 123 -1.05 7.90 6.06
N ALA A 124 -1.10 6.62 5.70
CA ALA A 124 -2.12 5.70 6.18
C ALA A 124 -2.07 5.55 7.71
N PHE A 125 -0.86 5.50 8.28
CA PHE A 125 -0.66 5.44 9.73
C PHE A 125 -1.01 6.74 10.46
N LEU A 126 -0.73 7.91 9.86
CA LEU A 126 -0.93 9.22 10.49
C LEU A 126 -2.38 9.72 10.50
N GLY A 127 -3.33 9.10 9.78
CA GLY A 127 -4.74 9.43 9.95
C GLY A 127 -5.72 8.94 8.88
N TYR A 128 -6.98 8.82 9.30
CA TYR A 128 -8.09 8.22 8.55
C TYR A 128 -8.46 8.90 7.22
N SER A 129 -8.17 10.19 7.01
CA SER A 129 -8.62 10.86 5.78
C SER A 129 -7.81 10.46 4.56
N VAL A 130 -6.52 10.13 4.72
CA VAL A 130 -5.67 9.69 3.60
C VAL A 130 -5.89 8.21 3.31
N ALA A 131 -6.06 7.39 4.34
CA ALA A 131 -6.51 6.01 4.16
C ALA A 131 -7.83 5.99 3.36
N ALA A 132 -8.86 6.76 3.77
CA ALA A 132 -10.12 6.85 3.02
C ALA A 132 -9.97 7.32 1.56
N VAL A 133 -9.03 8.23 1.27
CA VAL A 133 -8.71 8.63 -0.12
C VAL A 133 -8.12 7.49 -0.92
N LEU A 134 -7.27 6.65 -0.32
CA LEU A 134 -6.64 5.51 -1.00
C LEU A 134 -7.58 4.29 -1.09
N GLU A 135 -8.46 4.11 -0.11
CA GLU A 135 -9.49 3.06 -0.08
C GLU A 135 -10.54 3.27 -1.19
N LYS A 136 -10.95 4.53 -1.37
CA LYS A 136 -11.97 4.94 -2.35
C LYS A 136 -11.38 5.88 -3.38
N GLU A 137 -10.16 5.61 -3.80
CA GLU A 137 -9.46 6.46 -4.76
C GLU A 137 -10.30 6.58 -6.03
N PHE A 138 -10.79 7.79 -6.30
CA PHE A 138 -11.55 8.04 -7.50
C PHE A 138 -10.61 8.02 -8.70
N ARG A 139 -10.71 6.97 -9.51
CA ARG A 139 -9.90 6.84 -10.71
C ARG A 139 -10.56 7.55 -11.87
N PHE A 140 -9.92 8.62 -12.31
CA PHE A 140 -10.27 9.22 -13.59
C PHE A 140 -9.86 8.29 -14.73
N THR A 141 -10.81 7.92 -15.58
CA THR A 141 -10.45 7.45 -16.92
C THR A 141 -10.00 8.63 -17.77
N PRO A 142 -9.14 8.45 -18.78
CA PRO A 142 -8.75 9.54 -19.67
C PRO A 142 -9.95 10.27 -20.29
N GLN A 143 -11.01 9.53 -20.64
CA GLN A 143 -12.24 10.09 -21.20
C GLN A 143 -13.01 10.92 -20.17
N LEU A 144 -13.15 10.42 -18.94
CA LEU A 144 -13.82 11.15 -17.87
C LEU A 144 -13.05 12.40 -17.45
N LEU A 145 -11.72 12.30 -17.39
CA LEU A 145 -10.86 13.43 -17.10
C LEU A 145 -10.97 14.50 -18.18
N ALA A 146 -10.80 14.10 -19.45
CA ALA A 146 -10.87 15.02 -20.58
C ALA A 146 -12.23 15.74 -20.64
N LYS A 147 -13.34 15.01 -20.44
CA LYS A 147 -14.66 15.60 -20.35
C LYS A 147 -14.77 16.59 -19.19
N THR A 148 -14.39 16.18 -17.97
CA THR A 148 -14.45 17.04 -16.78
C THR A 148 -13.64 18.32 -16.97
N LEU A 149 -12.42 18.20 -17.49
CA LEU A 149 -11.55 19.35 -17.71
C LEU A 149 -12.08 20.27 -18.82
N HIS A 150 -12.69 19.72 -19.88
CA HIS A 150 -13.31 20.50 -20.94
C HIS A 150 -14.56 21.25 -20.46
N ASP A 151 -15.46 20.57 -19.75
CA ASP A 151 -16.71 21.12 -19.22
C ASP A 151 -16.44 22.27 -18.22
N ASN A 152 -15.30 22.24 -17.53
CA ASN A 152 -14.87 23.27 -16.58
C ASN A 152 -13.91 24.31 -17.18
N GLN A 153 -13.69 24.30 -18.50
CA GLN A 153 -12.76 25.20 -19.20
C GLN A 153 -11.31 25.19 -18.64
N LEU A 154 -10.90 24.08 -18.02
CA LEU A 154 -9.56 23.89 -17.47
C LEU A 154 -8.55 23.45 -18.52
N LEU A 155 -9.04 22.95 -19.66
CA LEU A 155 -8.27 22.84 -20.90
C LEU A 155 -8.58 24.06 -21.76
N LEU A 156 -7.99 25.20 -21.40
CA LEU A 156 -7.92 26.32 -22.34
C LEU A 156 -7.00 25.91 -23.49
N ARG A 157 -7.48 26.18 -24.72
CA ARG A 157 -6.87 25.82 -26.00
C ARG A 157 -5.35 25.93 -26.02
#